data_AF-A0A3A8FCL3-F1
#
_entry.id   AF-A0A3A8FCL3-F1
#
_cell.length_a   1.000
_cell.length_b   1.000
_cell.length_c   1.000
_cell.angle_alpha   90.00
_cell.angle_beta   90.00
_cell.angle_gamma   90.00
#
_symmetry.space_group_name_H-M   'P 1'
#
loop_
_entity.id
_entity.type
_entity.pdbx_description
1 polymer ?
#
loop_
_entity_poly.entity_id
_entity_poly.type
_entity_poly.pdbx_seq_one_letter_code
_entity_poly.pdbx_strand_id
1 'polypeptide(L)'
;MSISVQSSSVQLPVKSKLFEQIQFGSLSLVNKIVIAPMCQYSATGQGEVTYWHEQQWANYALSGAGLCIIEATAVQANGRISYADLGLWNDTQRDQIKALLHKVKNISPMPFAIQLAHAGRKASTEKPWLVKHGKGQIAPEHEHGWQTVSASHIAFHPNDVLPHALSIAEIKQIQQDFAASAVRAVEAGFSLIEVHAAHGYLLHQFMSPLSNHRQDEYGGSFENRIRFTLEVVQAIQQVVPHDFPVGIRISATDWMDGENAWNIESSIELSKALEQLGVAYIHVSSGGLHEKQDIKIAASYQVPFASTIKKLVNVPVITVGLITEAEQAEQILQNGEADAIGLARAILYDPRWPWHAAAKLGEKVQIAPQYLRCQPHGVKDLFSAF
;
A
#
# COMPACT_ATOMS: atom_id res chain seq x y z
N MET A 1 -65.25 7.19 -3.87
CA MET A 1 -63.92 7.19 -4.52
C MET A 1 -62.89 6.97 -3.43
N SER A 2 -62.40 5.75 -3.31
CA SER A 2 -61.44 5.35 -2.27
C SER A 2 -60.03 5.57 -2.81
N ILE A 3 -59.27 6.45 -2.15
CA ILE A 3 -57.88 6.72 -2.49
C ILE A 3 -57.04 5.66 -1.78
N SER A 4 -56.47 4.72 -2.54
CA SER A 4 -55.45 3.80 -2.03
C SER A 4 -54.14 4.55 -1.90
N VAL A 5 -53.70 4.79 -0.66
CA VAL A 5 -52.33 5.22 -0.39
C VAL A 5 -51.45 3.98 -0.49
N GLN A 6 -50.67 3.88 -1.56
CA GLN A 6 -49.56 2.92 -1.62
C GLN A 6 -48.54 3.32 -0.57
N SER A 7 -48.39 2.50 0.47
CA SER A 7 -47.29 2.57 1.40
C SER A 7 -46.00 2.23 0.65
N SER A 8 -45.14 3.22 0.43
CA SER A 8 -43.75 2.96 0.07
C SER A 8 -43.13 2.16 1.22
N SER A 9 -42.74 0.92 0.92
CA SER A 9 -41.93 0.11 1.82
C SER A 9 -40.61 0.86 2.05
N VAL A 10 -40.43 1.38 3.27
CA VAL A 10 -39.12 1.82 3.75
C VAL A 10 -38.24 0.57 3.76
N GLN A 11 -37.38 0.42 2.76
CA GLN A 11 -36.27 -0.52 2.86
C GLN A 11 -35.50 -0.11 4.12
N LEU A 12 -35.44 -1.02 5.10
CA LEU A 12 -34.49 -0.92 6.20
C LEU A 12 -33.11 -0.60 5.58
N PRO A 13 -32.34 0.36 6.11
CA PRO A 13 -31.04 0.67 5.54
C PRO A 13 -30.25 -0.64 5.49
N VAL A 14 -29.87 -1.04 4.27
CA VAL A 14 -28.92 -2.13 4.08
C VAL A 14 -27.69 -1.71 4.87
N LYS A 15 -27.33 -2.50 5.89
CA LYS A 15 -26.13 -2.27 6.69
C LYS A 15 -24.95 -2.02 5.75
N SER A 16 -24.20 -0.94 5.98
CA SER A 16 -23.11 -0.53 5.10
C SER A 16 -22.07 -1.63 5.02
N LYS A 17 -21.71 -2.04 3.79
CA LYS A 17 -20.61 -2.98 3.59
C LYS A 17 -19.29 -2.39 4.06
N LEU A 18 -19.08 -1.09 3.92
CA LEU A 18 -17.85 -0.40 4.33
C LEU A 18 -17.53 -0.59 5.82
N PHE A 19 -18.56 -0.66 6.68
CA PHE A 19 -18.44 -0.84 8.14
C PHE A 19 -18.63 -2.30 8.61
N GLU A 20 -18.65 -3.26 7.69
CA GLU A 20 -18.58 -4.69 8.04
C GLU A 20 -17.15 -5.15 8.30
N GLN A 21 -17.01 -6.17 9.14
CA GLN A 21 -15.72 -6.81 9.38
C GLN A 21 -15.17 -7.49 8.11
N ILE A 22 -13.85 -7.56 8.01
CA ILE A 22 -13.14 -8.31 6.97
C ILE A 22 -11.93 -9.03 7.56
N GLN A 23 -11.54 -10.14 6.94
CA GLN A 23 -10.42 -10.96 7.35
C GLN A 23 -9.29 -10.88 6.32
N PHE A 24 -8.07 -10.58 6.75
CA PHE A 24 -6.83 -10.67 5.97
C PHE A 24 -5.92 -11.73 6.60
N GLY A 25 -5.91 -12.94 6.04
CA GLY A 25 -5.22 -14.08 6.66
C GLY A 25 -5.74 -14.32 8.08
N SER A 26 -4.87 -14.26 9.09
CA SER A 26 -5.25 -14.38 10.51
C SER A 26 -5.72 -13.06 11.16
N LEU A 27 -5.59 -11.90 10.49
CA LEU A 27 -5.98 -10.59 11.02
C LEU A 27 -7.43 -10.23 10.68
N SER A 28 -8.27 -10.05 11.71
CA SER A 28 -9.63 -9.53 11.57
C SER A 28 -9.66 -8.01 11.74
N LEU A 29 -10.31 -7.31 10.81
CA LEU A 29 -10.49 -5.86 10.85
C LEU A 29 -11.94 -5.50 11.18
N VAL A 30 -12.12 -4.43 11.93
CA VAL A 30 -13.45 -3.97 12.38
C VAL A 30 -14.28 -3.33 11.26
N ASN A 31 -13.65 -2.89 10.18
CA ASN A 31 -14.28 -2.36 8.98
C ASN A 31 -13.35 -2.51 7.75
N LYS A 32 -13.86 -2.22 6.55
CA LYS A 32 -13.16 -2.38 5.27
C LYS A 32 -12.38 -1.13 4.83
N ILE A 33 -12.11 -0.20 5.75
CA ILE A 33 -11.40 1.06 5.48
C ILE A 33 -9.91 0.86 5.82
N VAL A 34 -9.05 1.01 4.83
CA VAL A 34 -7.59 0.86 4.96
C VAL A 34 -6.92 2.19 4.67
N ILE A 35 -6.12 2.71 5.61
CA ILE A 35 -5.22 3.83 5.34
C ILE A 35 -4.06 3.28 4.51
N ALA A 36 -3.97 3.72 3.26
CA ALA A 36 -2.97 3.29 2.31
C ALA A 36 -1.59 3.88 2.63
N PRO A 37 -0.49 3.20 2.24
CA PRO A 37 0.86 3.68 2.52
C PRO A 37 1.16 4.96 1.74
N MET A 38 1.64 5.99 2.46
CA MET A 38 1.93 7.32 1.93
C MET A 38 3.25 7.83 2.47
N CYS A 39 4.29 7.85 1.64
CA CYS A 39 5.61 8.40 2.00
C CYS A 39 5.50 9.82 2.56
N GLN A 40 6.13 10.03 3.71
CA GLN A 40 6.16 11.31 4.41
C GLN A 40 7.48 12.06 4.21
N TYR A 41 8.53 11.37 3.76
CA TYR A 41 9.84 11.97 3.48
C TYR A 41 10.38 12.78 4.69
N SER A 42 10.12 12.25 5.89
CA SER A 42 10.30 12.92 7.19
C SER A 42 11.13 12.10 8.17
N ALA A 43 11.76 11.01 7.71
CA ALA A 43 12.73 10.24 8.47
C ALA A 43 14.05 11.00 8.60
N THR A 44 14.89 10.57 9.55
CA THR A 44 16.27 11.05 9.61
C THR A 44 17.06 10.56 8.39
N GLY A 45 18.27 11.09 8.16
CA GLY A 45 19.17 10.58 7.12
C GLY A 45 19.55 9.10 7.29
N GLN A 46 19.30 8.51 8.48
CA GLN A 46 19.50 7.10 8.79
C GLN A 46 18.21 6.27 8.70
N GLY A 47 17.12 6.83 8.13
CA GLY A 47 15.84 6.13 7.96
C GLY A 47 15.07 5.88 9.25
N GLU A 48 15.34 6.67 10.28
CA GLU A 48 14.72 6.54 11.60
C GLU A 48 13.42 7.34 11.69
N VAL A 49 12.49 6.85 12.52
CA VAL A 49 11.28 7.60 12.87
C VAL A 49 11.65 8.91 13.57
N THR A 50 10.75 9.88 13.48
CA THR A 50 10.91 11.23 14.01
C THR A 50 9.62 11.66 14.68
N TYR A 51 9.63 12.82 15.33
CA TYR A 51 8.41 13.39 15.92
C TYR A 51 7.26 13.52 14.93
N TRP A 52 7.54 13.73 13.63
CA TRP A 52 6.52 13.73 12.58
C TRP A 52 5.73 12.42 12.55
N HIS A 53 6.42 11.28 12.54
CA HIS A 53 5.80 9.96 12.53
C HIS A 53 5.03 9.70 13.83
N GLU A 54 5.53 10.19 14.97
CA GLU A 54 4.79 10.09 16.23
C GLU A 54 3.42 10.77 16.14
N GLN A 55 3.37 11.99 15.60
CA GLN A 55 2.12 12.73 15.43
C GLN A 55 1.21 12.09 14.38
N GLN A 56 1.78 11.68 13.25
CA GLN A 56 1.03 11.10 12.15
C GLN A 56 0.39 9.77 12.54
N TRP A 57 1.14 8.85 13.14
CA TRP A 57 0.62 7.53 13.49
C TRP A 57 -0.40 7.64 14.62
N ALA A 58 -0.20 8.53 15.59
CA ALA A 58 -1.24 8.81 16.59
C ALA A 58 -2.52 9.35 15.95
N ASN A 59 -2.40 10.22 14.94
CA ASN A 59 -3.55 10.77 14.25
C ASN A 59 -4.31 9.72 13.44
N TYR A 60 -3.60 8.81 12.76
CA TYR A 60 -4.20 7.68 12.03
C TYR A 60 -4.84 6.65 12.95
N ALA A 61 -4.20 6.36 14.08
CA ALA A 61 -4.72 5.45 15.09
C ALA A 61 -6.10 5.89 15.62
N LEU A 62 -6.35 7.19 15.65
CA LEU A 62 -7.60 7.79 16.11
C LEU A 62 -8.60 8.07 14.97
N SER A 63 -8.38 7.53 13.76
CA SER A 63 -9.22 7.81 12.59
C SER A 63 -10.53 7.03 12.54
N GLY A 64 -10.61 5.86 13.19
CA GLY A 64 -11.72 4.91 13.04
C GLY A 64 -11.60 3.98 11.83
N ALA A 65 -10.49 4.00 11.10
CA ALA A 65 -10.21 3.01 10.05
C ALA A 65 -9.97 1.61 10.65
N GLY A 66 -10.10 0.58 9.81
CA GLY A 66 -9.89 -0.81 10.21
C GLY A 66 -8.41 -1.20 10.25
N LEU A 67 -7.59 -0.59 9.39
CA LEU A 67 -6.15 -0.86 9.29
C LEU A 67 -5.41 0.41 8.84
N CYS A 68 -4.20 0.62 9.36
CA CYS A 68 -3.23 1.54 8.76
C CYS A 68 -2.02 0.78 8.24
N ILE A 69 -1.71 0.94 6.96
CA ILE A 69 -0.45 0.48 6.36
C ILE A 69 0.48 1.68 6.33
N ILE A 70 1.57 1.64 7.11
CA ILE A 70 2.55 2.73 7.12
C ILE A 70 3.31 2.79 5.79
N GLU A 71 3.92 3.94 5.53
CA GLU A 71 4.61 4.23 4.28
C GLU A 71 5.66 3.20 3.86
N ALA A 72 6.00 3.23 2.57
CA ALA A 72 7.06 2.42 1.99
C ALA A 72 8.34 2.54 2.85
N THR A 73 8.70 1.44 3.49
CA THR A 73 9.82 1.36 4.43
C THR A 73 10.91 0.52 3.80
N ALA A 74 12.09 1.13 3.62
CA ALA A 74 13.15 0.53 2.84
C ALA A 74 13.83 -0.63 3.58
N VAL A 75 14.04 -1.74 2.87
CA VAL A 75 14.73 -2.92 3.41
C VAL A 75 16.26 -2.82 3.35
N GLN A 76 16.77 -1.83 2.61
CA GLN A 76 18.18 -1.44 2.54
C GLN A 76 18.30 0.09 2.46
N ALA A 77 19.43 0.65 2.89
CA ALA A 77 19.65 2.09 2.85
C ALA A 77 19.62 2.68 1.42
N ASN A 78 20.14 1.95 0.43
CA ASN A 78 20.09 2.30 -1.00
C ASN A 78 18.73 1.96 -1.66
N GLY A 79 17.84 1.27 -0.94
CA GLY A 79 16.49 0.94 -1.38
C GLY A 79 15.45 2.01 -1.10
N ARG A 80 15.81 3.12 -0.46
CA ARG A 80 14.92 4.26 -0.21
C ARG A 80 14.55 4.99 -1.51
N ILE A 81 13.42 5.67 -1.52
CA ILE A 81 13.07 6.65 -2.57
C ILE A 81 13.89 7.92 -2.34
N SER A 82 13.77 8.53 -1.15
CA SER A 82 14.57 9.68 -0.73
C SER A 82 15.47 9.38 0.46
N TYR A 83 16.45 10.25 0.72
CA TYR A 83 17.28 10.17 1.94
C TYR A 83 16.49 10.33 3.25
N ALA A 84 15.23 10.74 3.19
CA ALA A 84 14.33 10.96 4.32
C ALA A 84 13.18 9.94 4.38
N ASP A 85 13.32 8.79 3.72
CA ASP A 85 12.38 7.68 3.83
C ASP A 85 12.65 6.85 5.08
N LEU A 86 11.60 6.24 5.63
CA LEU A 86 11.74 5.23 6.69
C LEU A 86 12.54 4.02 6.21
N GLY A 87 13.29 3.46 7.14
CA GLY A 87 14.06 2.24 6.97
C GLY A 87 13.70 1.17 7.99
N LEU A 88 13.92 -0.08 7.61
CA LEU A 88 13.89 -1.22 8.52
C LEU A 88 14.96 -2.25 8.13
N TRP A 89 16.17 -1.77 7.85
CA TRP A 89 17.34 -2.58 7.52
C TRP A 89 18.22 -2.91 8.73
N ASN A 90 17.96 -2.27 9.87
CA ASN A 90 18.73 -2.51 11.09
C ASN A 90 17.87 -2.50 12.37
N ASP A 91 18.48 -2.93 13.45
CA ASP A 91 17.86 -3.15 14.76
C ASP A 91 17.52 -1.84 15.49
N THR A 92 18.30 -0.78 15.29
CA THR A 92 18.00 0.54 15.83
C THR A 92 16.66 1.07 15.30
N GLN A 93 16.43 0.95 13.99
CA GLN A 93 15.17 1.34 13.36
C GLN A 93 13.99 0.53 13.90
N ARG A 94 14.16 -0.80 14.03
CA ARG A 94 13.17 -1.69 14.66
C ARG A 94 12.81 -1.20 16.06
N ASP A 95 13.81 -0.96 16.91
CA ASP A 95 13.58 -0.64 18.33
C ASP A 95 12.85 0.70 18.49
N GLN A 96 13.16 1.68 17.65
CA GLN A 96 12.45 2.97 17.64
C GLN A 96 11.01 2.85 17.13
N ILE A 97 10.79 2.09 16.05
CA ILE A 97 9.43 1.81 15.54
C ILE A 97 8.62 1.04 16.59
N LYS A 98 9.21 0.07 17.26
CA LYS A 98 8.60 -0.69 18.35
C LYS A 98 8.14 0.22 19.48
N ALA A 99 9.00 1.14 19.91
CA ALA A 99 8.67 2.10 20.95
C ALA A 99 7.47 2.99 20.54
N LEU A 100 7.42 3.43 19.27
CA LEU A 100 6.30 4.21 18.75
C LEU A 100 5.00 3.39 18.64
N LEU A 101 5.04 2.17 18.09
CA LEU A 101 3.87 1.29 18.02
C LEU A 101 3.32 0.98 19.42
N HIS A 102 4.18 0.81 20.42
CA HIS A 102 3.76 0.67 21.81
C HIS A 102 3.00 1.91 22.32
N LYS A 103 3.48 3.14 22.01
CA LYS A 103 2.74 4.37 22.34
C LYS A 103 1.37 4.40 21.64
N VAL A 104 1.32 4.08 20.34
CA VAL A 104 0.10 4.08 19.53
C VAL A 104 -0.94 3.07 20.07
N LYS A 105 -0.50 1.88 20.46
CA LYS A 105 -1.37 0.84 21.04
C LYS A 105 -2.05 1.27 22.35
N ASN A 106 -1.44 2.20 23.10
CA ASN A 106 -2.06 2.74 24.32
C ASN A 106 -3.19 3.74 24.06
N ILE A 107 -3.37 4.21 22.82
CA ILE A 107 -4.42 5.17 22.47
C ILE A 107 -5.45 4.62 21.48
N SER A 108 -5.19 3.47 20.86
CA SER A 108 -6.10 2.83 19.90
C SER A 108 -5.81 1.33 19.74
N PRO A 109 -6.86 0.49 19.57
CA PRO A 109 -6.71 -0.92 19.22
C PRO A 109 -6.47 -1.14 17.72
N MET A 110 -6.55 -0.11 16.88
CA MET A 110 -6.44 -0.25 15.42
C MET A 110 -5.09 -0.89 15.05
N PRO A 111 -5.08 -1.99 14.27
CA PRO A 111 -3.85 -2.63 13.84
C PRO A 111 -3.05 -1.72 12.89
N PHE A 112 -1.73 -1.79 13.02
CA PHE A 112 -0.79 -1.19 12.09
C PHE A 112 -0.09 -2.28 11.30
N ALA A 113 0.05 -2.04 10.00
CA ALA A 113 0.81 -2.81 9.04
C ALA A 113 1.96 -1.97 8.50
N ILE A 114 2.92 -2.63 7.87
CA ILE A 114 4.06 -1.98 7.23
C ILE A 114 4.15 -2.37 5.76
N GLN A 115 4.43 -1.40 4.90
CA GLN A 115 4.79 -1.68 3.52
C GLN A 115 6.31 -1.80 3.38
N LEU A 116 6.84 -2.99 3.15
CA LEU A 116 8.28 -3.20 2.88
C LEU A 116 8.59 -2.93 1.41
N ALA A 117 9.63 -2.15 1.15
CA ALA A 117 9.91 -1.61 -0.17
C ALA A 117 11.40 -1.56 -0.53
N HIS A 118 11.65 -1.50 -1.85
CA HIS A 118 12.94 -1.13 -2.43
C HIS A 118 12.70 -0.35 -3.73
N ALA A 119 13.17 0.88 -3.82
CA ALA A 119 12.83 1.81 -4.91
C ALA A 119 13.54 1.52 -6.25
N GLY A 120 14.65 0.78 -6.22
CA GLY A 120 15.36 0.36 -7.45
C GLY A 120 15.85 1.57 -8.25
N ARG A 121 15.61 1.61 -9.58
CA ARG A 121 16.07 2.72 -10.43
C ARG A 121 15.46 4.09 -10.11
N LYS A 122 14.38 4.12 -9.30
CA LYS A 122 13.71 5.35 -8.83
C LYS A 122 14.15 5.75 -7.42
N ALA A 123 15.17 5.09 -6.87
CA ALA A 123 15.82 5.49 -5.62
C ALA A 123 16.64 6.77 -5.82
N SER A 124 17.19 7.28 -4.71
CA SER A 124 18.09 8.43 -4.71
C SER A 124 17.43 9.67 -5.29
N THR A 125 16.25 10.04 -4.79
CA THR A 125 15.53 11.25 -5.21
C THR A 125 15.33 12.25 -4.09
N GLU A 126 15.22 13.52 -4.46
CA GLU A 126 14.89 14.60 -3.54
C GLU A 126 13.43 14.51 -3.04
N LYS A 127 13.16 15.10 -1.88
CA LYS A 127 11.82 15.25 -1.31
C LYS A 127 10.90 15.94 -2.33
N PRO A 128 9.64 15.48 -2.50
CA PRO A 128 8.77 15.99 -3.57
C PRO A 128 8.59 17.51 -3.62
N TRP A 129 8.57 18.19 -2.46
CA TRP A 129 8.41 19.65 -2.38
C TRP A 129 9.71 20.46 -2.60
N LEU A 130 10.87 19.78 -2.67
CA LEU A 130 12.16 20.39 -2.98
C LEU A 130 12.58 20.16 -4.44
N VAL A 131 11.92 19.25 -5.16
CA VAL A 131 12.15 19.00 -6.58
C VAL A 131 11.85 20.27 -7.39
N LYS A 132 12.86 20.78 -8.10
CA LYS A 132 12.72 21.88 -9.06
C LYS A 132 12.64 21.31 -10.47
N HIS A 133 11.71 21.82 -11.28
CA HIS A 133 11.59 21.48 -12.72
C HIS A 133 11.36 19.99 -13.04
N GLY A 134 10.74 19.23 -12.15
CA GLY A 134 10.28 17.86 -12.44
C GLY A 134 11.37 16.80 -12.55
N LYS A 135 12.59 17.07 -12.09
CA LYS A 135 13.72 16.14 -12.11
C LYS A 135 14.27 15.98 -10.70
N GLY A 136 14.11 14.79 -10.14
CA GLY A 136 14.32 14.54 -8.71
C GLY A 136 15.53 13.69 -8.36
N GLN A 137 16.18 13.00 -9.30
CA GLN A 137 17.30 12.12 -8.96
C GLN A 137 18.51 12.93 -8.48
N ILE A 138 19.08 12.51 -7.36
CA ILE A 138 20.33 12.98 -6.79
C ILE A 138 21.40 11.98 -7.23
N ALA A 139 22.34 12.43 -8.06
CA ALA A 139 23.41 11.57 -8.57
C ALA A 139 24.39 11.14 -7.45
N PRO A 140 25.04 9.97 -7.55
CA PRO A 140 25.84 9.37 -6.47
C PRO A 140 26.96 10.25 -5.90
N GLU A 141 27.47 11.18 -6.70
CA GLU A 141 28.53 12.12 -6.34
C GLU A 141 28.05 13.33 -5.52
N HIS A 142 26.74 13.52 -5.39
CA HIS A 142 26.15 14.61 -4.62
C HIS A 142 25.79 14.18 -3.19
N GLU A 143 25.70 15.15 -2.29
CA GLU A 143 25.18 14.92 -0.94
C GLU A 143 23.79 14.29 -1.03
N HIS A 144 23.57 13.25 -0.21
CA HIS A 144 22.36 12.42 -0.22
C HIS A 144 22.13 11.57 -1.47
N GLY A 145 23.04 11.55 -2.44
CA GLY A 145 22.97 10.68 -3.61
C GLY A 145 23.58 9.30 -3.37
N TRP A 146 23.10 8.28 -4.09
CA TRP A 146 23.70 6.95 -4.12
C TRP A 146 23.45 6.22 -5.45
N GLN A 147 24.27 5.20 -5.74
CA GLN A 147 24.10 4.36 -6.92
C GLN A 147 22.78 3.57 -6.81
N THR A 148 21.88 3.79 -7.76
CA THR A 148 20.62 3.05 -7.86
C THR A 148 20.87 1.68 -8.51
N VAL A 149 19.93 0.74 -8.30
CA VAL A 149 20.00 -0.63 -8.84
C VAL A 149 18.70 -0.99 -9.55
N SER A 150 18.74 -1.93 -10.49
CA SER A 150 17.55 -2.38 -11.24
C SER A 150 17.75 -3.78 -11.83
N ALA A 151 16.71 -4.30 -12.47
CA ALA A 151 16.79 -5.51 -13.29
C ALA A 151 17.76 -5.33 -14.47
N SER A 152 17.84 -4.13 -15.04
CA SER A 152 18.65 -3.81 -16.22
C SER A 152 19.18 -2.38 -16.16
N HIS A 153 20.22 -2.09 -16.93
CA HIS A 153 20.90 -0.79 -17.01
C HIS A 153 20.09 0.21 -17.85
N ILE A 154 18.86 0.51 -17.40
CA ILE A 154 17.87 1.36 -18.08
C ILE A 154 17.36 2.38 -17.06
N ALA A 155 17.70 3.64 -17.28
CA ALA A 155 17.24 4.77 -16.48
C ALA A 155 15.70 4.94 -16.51
N PHE A 156 15.15 5.63 -15.50
CA PHE A 156 13.73 5.98 -15.50
C PHE A 156 13.46 7.20 -16.40
N HIS A 157 14.25 8.27 -16.25
CA HIS A 157 14.31 9.38 -17.20
C HIS A 157 15.58 9.35 -18.06
N PRO A 158 15.57 9.90 -19.28
CA PRO A 158 16.74 9.91 -20.18
C PRO A 158 18.01 10.56 -19.60
N ASN A 159 17.88 11.45 -18.61
CA ASN A 159 19.01 12.16 -18.00
C ASN A 159 19.37 11.64 -16.60
N ASP A 160 18.69 10.60 -16.11
CA ASP A 160 19.04 10.00 -14.82
C ASP A 160 20.35 9.21 -14.98
N VAL A 161 21.12 9.12 -13.90
CA VAL A 161 22.23 8.18 -13.77
C VAL A 161 21.70 6.76 -13.92
N LEU A 162 22.38 5.98 -14.76
CA LEU A 162 21.98 4.62 -15.07
C LEU A 162 22.07 3.73 -13.82
N PRO A 163 21.06 2.90 -13.54
CA PRO A 163 21.10 1.98 -12.42
C PRO A 163 22.09 0.84 -12.69
N HIS A 164 22.75 0.35 -11.66
CA HIS A 164 23.51 -0.89 -11.70
C HIS A 164 22.56 -2.07 -11.95
N ALA A 165 22.88 -2.90 -12.95
CA ALA A 165 22.10 -4.10 -13.24
C ALA A 165 22.49 -5.19 -12.24
N LEU A 166 21.54 -5.60 -11.41
CA LEU A 166 21.80 -6.56 -10.34
C LEU A 166 22.30 -7.90 -10.89
N SER A 167 23.35 -8.44 -10.28
CA SER A 167 23.73 -9.85 -10.43
C SER A 167 22.74 -10.76 -9.70
N ILE A 168 22.77 -12.06 -10.01
CA ILE A 168 21.94 -13.07 -9.31
C ILE A 168 22.24 -13.07 -7.80
N ALA A 169 23.51 -12.92 -7.41
CA ALA A 169 23.90 -12.86 -6.01
C ALA A 169 23.29 -11.65 -5.28
N GLU A 170 23.28 -10.49 -5.92
CA GLU A 170 22.66 -9.28 -5.36
C GLU A 170 21.13 -9.39 -5.29
N ILE A 171 20.49 -10.05 -6.28
CA ILE A 171 19.05 -10.37 -6.22
C ILE A 171 18.77 -11.24 -4.98
N LYS A 172 19.56 -12.30 -4.75
CA LYS A 172 19.40 -13.15 -3.57
C LYS A 172 19.67 -12.41 -2.26
N GLN A 173 20.62 -11.48 -2.23
CA GLN A 173 20.87 -10.64 -1.06
C GLN A 173 19.64 -9.77 -0.74
N ILE A 174 19.04 -9.13 -1.74
CA ILE A 174 17.83 -8.31 -1.53
C ILE A 174 16.67 -9.18 -1.01
N GLN A 175 16.51 -10.43 -1.48
CA GLN A 175 15.52 -11.36 -0.91
C GLN A 175 15.73 -11.58 0.58
N GLN A 176 16.98 -11.80 0.99
CA GLN A 176 17.35 -11.97 2.40
C GLN A 176 17.12 -10.68 3.21
N ASP A 177 17.34 -9.52 2.61
CA ASP A 177 17.12 -8.24 3.29
C ASP A 177 15.62 -7.95 3.49
N PHE A 178 14.76 -8.33 2.53
CA PHE A 178 13.30 -8.34 2.73
C PHE A 178 12.91 -9.28 3.88
N ALA A 179 13.46 -10.50 3.93
CA ALA A 179 13.18 -11.45 5.00
C ALA A 179 13.66 -10.92 6.37
N ALA A 180 14.88 -10.40 6.46
CA ALA A 180 15.41 -9.80 7.68
C ALA A 180 14.59 -8.59 8.14
N SER A 181 14.12 -7.76 7.21
CA SER A 181 13.22 -6.65 7.50
C SER A 181 11.84 -7.12 7.99
N ALA A 182 11.32 -8.22 7.44
CA ALA A 182 10.08 -8.85 7.90
C ALA A 182 10.18 -9.37 9.34
N VAL A 183 11.29 -10.01 9.72
CA VAL A 183 11.54 -10.41 11.12
C VAL A 183 11.47 -9.18 12.03
N ARG A 184 12.15 -8.10 11.66
CA ARG A 184 12.13 -6.84 12.42
C ARG A 184 10.72 -6.25 12.50
N ALA A 185 9.93 -6.32 11.43
CA ALA A 185 8.57 -5.81 11.42
C ALA A 185 7.69 -6.55 12.44
N VAL A 186 7.78 -7.88 12.48
CA VAL A 186 7.08 -8.71 13.48
C VAL A 186 7.56 -8.36 14.89
N GLU A 187 8.86 -8.29 15.12
CA GLU A 187 9.44 -7.95 16.43
C GLU A 187 9.08 -6.54 16.93
N ALA A 188 8.86 -5.60 16.01
CA ALA A 188 8.40 -4.25 16.29
C ALA A 188 6.91 -4.21 16.70
N GLY A 189 6.13 -5.24 16.32
CA GLY A 189 4.73 -5.39 16.69
C GLY A 189 3.73 -4.97 15.61
N PHE A 190 4.14 -4.93 14.33
CA PHE A 190 3.17 -4.82 13.23
C PHE A 190 2.32 -6.08 13.14
N SER A 191 1.05 -5.91 12.76
CA SER A 191 0.08 -7.00 12.63
C SER A 191 0.04 -7.62 11.23
N LEU A 192 0.65 -6.96 10.24
CA LEU A 192 0.64 -7.37 8.83
C LEU A 192 1.80 -6.73 8.07
N ILE A 193 2.32 -7.44 7.06
CA ILE A 193 3.32 -6.91 6.12
C ILE A 193 2.72 -6.82 4.73
N GLU A 194 2.87 -5.68 4.06
CA GLU A 194 2.57 -5.50 2.64
C GLU A 194 3.89 -5.45 1.84
N VAL A 195 4.06 -6.31 0.84
CA VAL A 195 5.19 -6.24 -0.08
C VAL A 195 4.92 -5.20 -1.17
N HIS A 196 5.83 -4.26 -1.39
CA HIS A 196 5.67 -3.26 -2.45
C HIS A 196 6.19 -3.76 -3.81
N ALA A 197 5.27 -4.21 -4.68
CA ALA A 197 5.55 -4.65 -6.05
C ALA A 197 4.83 -3.80 -7.11
N ALA A 198 4.79 -2.48 -6.90
CA ALA A 198 4.03 -1.55 -7.73
C ALA A 198 4.84 -0.27 -8.03
N HIS A 199 4.22 0.66 -8.74
CA HIS A 199 4.70 2.05 -8.92
C HIS A 199 6.06 2.22 -9.58
N GLY A 200 6.54 1.16 -10.23
CA GLY A 200 7.81 1.18 -10.93
C GLY A 200 9.01 1.09 -10.00
N TYR A 201 8.82 0.65 -8.76
CA TYR A 201 9.92 0.30 -7.85
C TYR A 201 10.46 -1.10 -8.15
N LEU A 202 11.44 -1.58 -7.38
CA LEU A 202 12.32 -2.67 -7.79
C LEU A 202 11.58 -3.92 -8.27
N LEU A 203 10.63 -4.45 -7.50
CA LEU A 203 9.90 -5.65 -7.91
C LEU A 203 9.05 -5.40 -9.17
N HIS A 204 8.44 -4.22 -9.30
CA HIS A 204 7.74 -3.84 -10.55
C HIS A 204 8.70 -3.71 -11.74
N GLN A 205 9.93 -3.23 -11.50
CA GLN A 205 10.97 -3.14 -12.53
C GLN A 205 11.37 -4.50 -13.08
N PHE A 206 11.37 -5.55 -12.25
CA PHE A 206 11.59 -6.93 -12.70
C PHE A 206 10.37 -7.48 -13.44
N MET A 207 9.16 -7.16 -12.97
CA MET A 207 7.95 -7.68 -13.59
C MET A 207 7.70 -7.13 -14.98
N SER A 208 7.98 -5.86 -15.26
CA SER A 208 7.67 -5.28 -16.57
C SER A 208 8.78 -5.45 -17.62
N PRO A 209 8.45 -5.85 -18.86
CA PRO A 209 9.41 -5.94 -19.95
C PRO A 209 9.99 -4.58 -20.37
N LEU A 210 9.38 -3.45 -19.99
CA LEU A 210 9.89 -2.10 -20.31
C LEU A 210 11.15 -1.73 -19.51
N SER A 211 11.43 -2.44 -18.43
CA SER A 211 12.58 -2.19 -17.55
C SER A 211 13.44 -3.42 -17.30
N ASN A 212 12.94 -4.61 -17.63
CA ASN A 212 13.65 -5.87 -17.48
C ASN A 212 14.00 -6.48 -18.84
N HIS A 213 15.24 -6.26 -19.27
CA HIS A 213 15.82 -6.83 -20.49
C HIS A 213 16.78 -7.99 -20.18
N ARG A 214 16.70 -8.58 -18.98
CA ARG A 214 17.56 -9.70 -18.58
C ARG A 214 17.33 -10.91 -19.47
N GLN A 215 18.39 -11.69 -19.65
CA GLN A 215 18.39 -12.93 -20.44
C GLN A 215 18.63 -14.18 -19.56
N ASP A 216 18.61 -14.00 -18.23
CA ASP A 216 18.75 -15.07 -17.25
C ASP A 216 17.38 -15.50 -16.70
N GLU A 217 17.36 -16.29 -15.62
CA GLU A 217 16.15 -16.82 -15.01
C GLU A 217 15.22 -15.75 -14.39
N TYR A 218 15.61 -14.47 -14.40
CA TYR A 218 14.81 -13.36 -13.90
C TYR A 218 14.28 -12.44 -15.00
N GLY A 219 14.46 -12.75 -16.30
CA GLY A 219 13.92 -11.96 -17.41
C GLY A 219 13.39 -12.78 -18.59
N GLY A 220 12.86 -12.07 -19.59
CA GLY A 220 12.24 -12.66 -20.76
C GLY A 220 10.79 -13.10 -20.50
N SER A 221 10.59 -14.38 -20.21
CA SER A 221 9.23 -14.95 -20.05
C SER A 221 8.49 -14.32 -18.87
N PHE A 222 7.16 -14.46 -18.87
CA PHE A 222 6.33 -14.02 -17.75
C PHE A 222 6.76 -14.67 -16.42
N GLU A 223 7.00 -15.99 -16.43
CA GLU A 223 7.41 -16.77 -15.27
C GLU A 223 8.73 -16.27 -14.68
N ASN A 224 9.70 -15.93 -15.55
CA ASN A 224 10.98 -15.39 -15.12
C ASN A 224 10.84 -13.98 -14.55
N ARG A 225 10.05 -13.11 -15.20
CA ARG A 225 9.84 -11.73 -14.75
C ARG A 225 9.15 -11.64 -13.38
N ILE A 226 8.24 -12.56 -13.06
CA ILE A 226 7.58 -12.58 -11.74
C ILE A 226 8.39 -13.34 -10.68
N ARG A 227 9.41 -14.12 -11.06
CA ARG A 227 10.18 -15.01 -10.17
C ARG A 227 10.69 -14.28 -8.93
N PHE A 228 11.33 -13.12 -9.11
CA PHE A 228 11.87 -12.36 -7.99
C PHE A 228 10.78 -11.91 -7.01
N THR A 229 9.64 -11.44 -7.51
CA THR A 229 8.50 -11.04 -6.67
C THR A 229 7.98 -12.22 -5.84
N LEU A 230 7.81 -13.39 -6.48
CA LEU A 230 7.35 -14.61 -5.80
C LEU A 230 8.36 -15.07 -4.74
N GLU A 231 9.65 -15.08 -5.08
CA GLU A 231 10.73 -15.47 -4.16
C GLU A 231 10.84 -14.53 -2.95
N VAL A 232 10.60 -13.23 -3.11
CA VAL A 232 10.56 -12.28 -1.98
C VAL A 232 9.38 -12.58 -1.05
N VAL A 233 8.19 -12.82 -1.60
CA VAL A 233 7.01 -13.18 -0.79
C VAL A 233 7.27 -14.47 -0.01
N GLN A 234 7.82 -15.49 -0.67
CA GLN A 234 8.18 -16.77 -0.03
C GLN A 234 9.24 -16.59 1.06
N ALA A 235 10.29 -15.80 0.81
CA ALA A 235 11.35 -15.54 1.79
C ALA A 235 10.80 -14.86 3.05
N ILE A 236 9.86 -13.92 2.89
CA ILE A 236 9.16 -13.29 4.02
C ILE A 236 8.32 -14.32 4.78
N GLN A 237 7.47 -15.08 4.08
CA GLN A 237 6.59 -16.07 4.69
C GLN A 237 7.35 -17.17 5.46
N GLN A 238 8.58 -17.49 5.05
CA GLN A 238 9.43 -18.48 5.72
C GLN A 238 10.00 -18.03 7.07
N VAL A 239 10.08 -16.72 7.33
CA VAL A 239 10.73 -16.17 8.53
C VAL A 239 9.77 -15.52 9.52
N VAL A 240 8.55 -15.20 9.10
CA VAL A 240 7.49 -14.69 9.98
C VAL A 240 6.78 -15.84 10.70
N PRO A 241 6.07 -15.59 11.82
CA PRO A 241 5.28 -16.62 12.48
C PRO A 241 4.27 -17.29 11.53
N HIS A 242 3.96 -18.56 11.80
CA HIS A 242 2.90 -19.29 11.08
C HIS A 242 1.60 -18.48 11.08
N ASP A 243 0.93 -18.41 9.93
CA ASP A 243 -0.27 -17.61 9.67
C ASP A 243 -0.13 -16.07 9.81
N PHE A 244 1.09 -15.53 9.96
CA PHE A 244 1.27 -14.08 9.95
C PHE A 244 0.88 -13.52 8.57
N PRO A 245 -0.03 -12.53 8.47
CA PRO A 245 -0.58 -12.13 7.19
C PRO A 245 0.44 -11.31 6.39
N VAL A 246 0.68 -11.74 5.15
CA VAL A 246 1.54 -11.07 4.18
C VAL A 246 0.68 -10.70 2.96
N GLY A 247 0.40 -9.41 2.78
CA GLY A 247 -0.24 -8.87 1.59
C GLY A 247 0.78 -8.37 0.57
N ILE A 248 0.31 -8.01 -0.61
CA ILE A 248 1.16 -7.44 -1.66
C ILE A 248 0.42 -6.38 -2.45
N ARG A 249 1.14 -5.30 -2.79
CA ARG A 249 0.64 -4.23 -3.64
C ARG A 249 1.24 -4.32 -5.02
N ILE A 250 0.39 -4.30 -6.05
CA ILE A 250 0.79 -4.41 -7.46
C ILE A 250 0.28 -3.22 -8.29
N SER A 251 0.98 -2.91 -9.38
CA SER A 251 0.44 -2.06 -10.44
C SER A 251 -0.28 -2.95 -11.46
N ALA A 252 -1.56 -2.69 -11.73
CA ALA A 252 -2.35 -3.50 -12.65
C ALA A 252 -1.94 -3.36 -14.13
N THR A 253 -1.35 -2.22 -14.47
CA THR A 253 -0.91 -1.89 -15.83
C THR A 253 0.16 -0.80 -15.76
N ASP A 254 1.05 -0.77 -16.74
CA ASP A 254 2.02 0.30 -16.94
C ASP A 254 1.44 1.54 -17.63
N TRP A 255 0.21 1.45 -18.17
CA TRP A 255 -0.40 2.51 -19.01
C TRP A 255 0.41 2.85 -20.26
N MET A 256 0.93 1.81 -20.91
CA MET A 256 1.73 1.88 -22.14
C MET A 256 1.04 1.07 -23.24
N ASP A 257 -0.20 1.46 -23.56
CA ASP A 257 -1.03 0.74 -24.53
C ASP A 257 -0.34 0.66 -25.90
N GLY A 258 -0.36 -0.54 -26.51
CA GLY A 258 0.30 -0.80 -27.80
C GLY A 258 1.78 -1.15 -27.70
N GLU A 259 2.40 -1.04 -26.52
CA GLU A 259 3.76 -1.51 -26.26
C GLU A 259 3.75 -2.89 -25.60
N ASN A 260 4.87 -3.62 -25.71
CA ASN A 260 5.09 -4.80 -24.88
C ASN A 260 5.36 -4.34 -23.44
N ALA A 261 4.33 -4.31 -22.60
CA ALA A 261 4.35 -3.74 -21.25
C ALA A 261 3.59 -4.61 -20.25
N TRP A 262 3.70 -4.29 -18.96
CA TRP A 262 2.87 -4.92 -17.93
C TRP A 262 1.41 -4.48 -18.08
N ASN A 263 0.49 -5.44 -18.08
CA ASN A 263 -0.93 -5.23 -18.35
C ASN A 263 -1.83 -6.01 -17.37
N ILE A 264 -3.14 -5.87 -17.54
CA ILE A 264 -4.13 -6.46 -16.64
C ILE A 264 -4.10 -8.00 -16.71
N GLU A 265 -3.87 -8.58 -17.89
CA GLU A 265 -3.73 -10.03 -18.06
C GLU A 265 -2.54 -10.58 -17.26
N SER A 266 -1.40 -9.90 -17.33
CA SER A 266 -0.21 -10.24 -16.53
C SER A 266 -0.48 -10.12 -15.03
N SER A 267 -1.24 -9.10 -14.62
CA SER A 267 -1.63 -8.89 -13.22
C SER A 267 -2.58 -9.97 -12.69
N ILE A 268 -3.48 -10.47 -13.53
CA ILE A 268 -4.37 -11.60 -13.18
C ILE A 268 -3.54 -12.86 -12.91
N GLU A 269 -2.63 -13.21 -13.82
CA GLU A 269 -1.81 -14.42 -13.67
C GLU A 269 -0.86 -14.30 -12.48
N LEU A 270 -0.29 -13.11 -12.23
CA LEU A 270 0.48 -12.85 -11.01
C LEU A 270 -0.37 -13.02 -9.75
N SER A 271 -1.60 -12.48 -9.76
CA SER A 271 -2.51 -12.55 -8.60
C SER A 271 -2.89 -14.00 -8.27
N LYS A 272 -3.11 -14.85 -9.29
CA LYS A 272 -3.35 -16.29 -9.11
C LYS A 272 -2.12 -16.99 -8.51
N ALA A 273 -0.92 -16.68 -9.01
CA ALA A 273 0.32 -17.24 -8.48
C ALA A 273 0.54 -16.83 -7.01
N LEU A 274 0.27 -15.58 -6.66
CA LEU A 274 0.36 -15.08 -5.29
C LEU A 274 -0.71 -15.68 -4.36
N GLU A 275 -1.94 -15.89 -4.85
CA GLU A 275 -2.98 -16.61 -4.11
C GLU A 275 -2.53 -18.04 -3.79
N GLN A 276 -1.92 -18.75 -4.74
CA GLN A 276 -1.38 -20.09 -4.50
C GLN A 276 -0.24 -20.11 -3.45
N LEU A 277 0.49 -19.00 -3.31
CA LEU A 277 1.47 -18.82 -2.23
C LEU A 277 0.83 -18.42 -0.89
N GLY A 278 -0.48 -18.17 -0.84
CA GLY A 278 -1.18 -17.83 0.39
C GLY A 278 -0.98 -16.40 0.86
N VAL A 279 -0.85 -15.42 -0.05
CA VAL A 279 -0.91 -14.01 0.36
C VAL A 279 -2.26 -13.67 0.99
N ALA A 280 -2.27 -12.73 1.93
CA ALA A 280 -3.46 -12.35 2.69
C ALA A 280 -4.42 -11.46 1.90
N TYR A 281 -3.91 -10.69 0.93
CA TYR A 281 -4.68 -9.85 0.01
C TYR A 281 -3.85 -9.43 -1.21
N ILE A 282 -4.52 -8.96 -2.25
CA ILE A 282 -3.92 -8.20 -3.38
C ILE A 282 -4.40 -6.75 -3.32
N HIS A 283 -3.47 -5.80 -3.21
CA HIS A 283 -3.76 -4.36 -3.21
C HIS A 283 -3.45 -3.77 -4.59
N VAL A 284 -4.49 -3.35 -5.29
CA VAL A 284 -4.42 -3.03 -6.72
C VAL A 284 -4.27 -1.53 -6.94
N SER A 285 -3.13 -1.12 -7.48
CA SER A 285 -2.86 0.23 -8.00
C SER A 285 -2.53 0.16 -9.50
N SER A 286 -1.79 1.12 -10.05
CA SER A 286 -1.38 1.12 -11.46
C SER A 286 -0.24 2.11 -11.71
N GLY A 287 0.44 1.96 -12.84
CA GLY A 287 1.44 2.88 -13.36
C GLY A 287 2.71 2.99 -12.52
N GLY A 288 3.45 4.07 -12.79
CA GLY A 288 4.67 4.51 -12.12
C GLY A 288 5.97 3.99 -12.74
N LEU A 289 5.90 3.06 -13.70
CA LEU A 289 7.09 2.41 -14.25
C LEU A 289 7.82 3.22 -15.32
N HIS A 290 7.07 3.90 -16.18
CA HIS A 290 7.62 4.55 -17.36
C HIS A 290 7.18 6.02 -17.42
N GLU A 291 8.09 6.92 -17.82
CA GLU A 291 7.81 8.36 -17.84
C GLU A 291 6.74 8.77 -18.87
N LYS A 292 6.59 8.00 -19.96
CA LYS A 292 5.65 8.26 -21.07
C LYS A 292 4.26 7.65 -20.87
N GLN A 293 4.01 7.04 -19.71
CA GLN A 293 2.72 6.44 -19.40
C GLN A 293 1.56 7.44 -19.56
N ASP A 294 0.43 6.98 -20.10
CA ASP A 294 -0.75 7.82 -20.33
C ASP A 294 -1.88 7.46 -19.36
N ILE A 295 -1.72 7.88 -18.10
CA ILE A 295 -2.69 7.58 -17.04
C ILE A 295 -3.96 8.43 -17.23
N LYS A 296 -5.08 7.77 -17.45
CA LYS A 296 -6.40 8.41 -17.50
C LYS A 296 -6.94 8.61 -16.09
N ILE A 297 -6.48 9.69 -15.44
CA ILE A 297 -6.87 10.03 -14.07
C ILE A 297 -8.33 10.50 -14.04
N ALA A 298 -9.17 9.76 -13.32
CA ALA A 298 -10.55 10.09 -13.00
C ALA A 298 -10.94 9.49 -11.64
N ALA A 299 -12.11 9.82 -11.11
CA ALA A 299 -12.62 9.15 -9.91
C ALA A 299 -12.69 7.63 -10.14
N SER A 300 -12.25 6.84 -9.16
CA SER A 300 -12.27 5.37 -9.22
C SER A 300 -11.48 4.74 -10.38
N TYR A 301 -10.53 5.45 -11.01
CA TYR A 301 -9.90 4.97 -12.25
C TYR A 301 -9.16 3.62 -12.17
N GLN A 302 -8.80 3.14 -10.96
CA GLN A 302 -8.17 1.82 -10.78
C GLN A 302 -9.17 0.73 -10.35
N VAL A 303 -10.41 1.09 -10.00
CA VAL A 303 -11.46 0.15 -9.59
C VAL A 303 -11.77 -0.90 -10.66
N PRO A 304 -11.80 -0.57 -11.97
CA PRO A 304 -12.00 -1.58 -13.01
C PRO A 304 -10.94 -2.70 -13.00
N PHE A 305 -9.68 -2.37 -12.68
CA PHE A 305 -8.62 -3.37 -12.56
C PHE A 305 -8.82 -4.26 -11.34
N ALA A 306 -9.13 -3.67 -10.18
CA ALA A 306 -9.42 -4.40 -8.96
C ALA A 306 -10.62 -5.35 -9.15
N SER A 307 -11.69 -4.88 -9.78
CA SER A 307 -12.88 -5.66 -10.10
C SER A 307 -12.57 -6.84 -11.02
N THR A 308 -11.71 -6.64 -12.02
CA THR A 308 -11.29 -7.71 -12.93
C THR A 308 -10.51 -8.79 -12.20
N ILE A 309 -9.53 -8.41 -11.38
CA ILE A 309 -8.73 -9.37 -10.59
C ILE A 309 -9.63 -10.11 -9.59
N LYS A 310 -10.48 -9.39 -8.85
CA LYS A 310 -11.38 -9.94 -7.83
C LYS A 310 -12.33 -11.02 -8.37
N LYS A 311 -12.73 -10.95 -9.63
CA LYS A 311 -13.57 -11.99 -10.26
C LYS A 311 -12.84 -13.31 -10.49
N LEU A 312 -11.51 -13.31 -10.42
CA LEU A 312 -10.64 -14.42 -10.83
C LEU A 312 -9.75 -14.95 -9.71
N VAL A 313 -9.84 -14.37 -8.51
CA VAL A 313 -9.16 -14.82 -7.29
C VAL A 313 -10.16 -14.81 -6.13
N ASN A 314 -9.90 -15.63 -5.12
CA ASN A 314 -10.69 -15.74 -3.89
C ASN A 314 -10.09 -14.94 -2.73
N VAL A 315 -8.78 -14.68 -2.78
CA VAL A 315 -8.09 -13.82 -1.83
C VAL A 315 -8.69 -12.39 -1.85
N PRO A 316 -8.81 -11.70 -0.70
CA PRO A 316 -9.33 -10.34 -0.66
C PRO A 316 -8.59 -9.37 -1.59
N VAL A 317 -9.34 -8.48 -2.24
CA VAL A 317 -8.78 -7.44 -3.12
C VAL A 317 -9.03 -6.05 -2.53
N ILE A 318 -7.96 -5.28 -2.32
CA ILE A 318 -8.02 -3.88 -1.91
C ILE A 318 -7.93 -3.01 -3.17
N THR A 319 -8.83 -2.04 -3.31
CA THR A 319 -8.74 -1.03 -4.37
C THR A 319 -8.40 0.35 -3.82
N VAL A 320 -7.79 1.20 -4.65
CA VAL A 320 -7.43 2.59 -4.34
C VAL A 320 -7.64 3.44 -5.60
N GLY A 321 -7.50 4.76 -5.51
CA GLY A 321 -7.42 5.65 -6.68
C GLY A 321 -8.57 6.65 -6.72
N LEU A 322 -8.32 7.83 -6.18
CA LEU A 322 -9.27 8.95 -6.14
C LEU A 322 -10.66 8.54 -5.61
N ILE A 323 -10.65 7.78 -4.51
CA ILE A 323 -11.84 7.52 -3.70
C ILE A 323 -11.84 8.55 -2.57
N THR A 324 -12.85 9.42 -2.56
CA THR A 324 -12.95 10.54 -1.60
C THR A 324 -14.30 10.62 -0.91
N GLU A 325 -15.36 10.06 -1.48
CA GLU A 325 -16.71 10.11 -0.92
C GLU A 325 -17.12 8.78 -0.28
N ALA A 326 -17.89 8.84 0.81
CA ALA A 326 -18.34 7.65 1.53
C ALA A 326 -19.23 6.75 0.67
N GLU A 327 -20.15 7.35 -0.11
CA GLU A 327 -21.04 6.63 -1.02
C GLU A 327 -20.27 5.99 -2.18
N GLN A 328 -19.20 6.63 -2.65
CA GLN A 328 -18.32 6.05 -3.65
C GLN A 328 -17.65 4.78 -3.12
N ALA A 329 -17.09 4.85 -1.90
CA ALA A 329 -16.49 3.70 -1.23
C ALA A 329 -17.51 2.57 -0.97
N GLU A 330 -18.70 2.91 -0.48
CA GLU A 330 -19.79 1.97 -0.24
C GLU A 330 -20.25 1.29 -1.53
N GLN A 331 -20.47 2.06 -2.61
CA GLN A 331 -20.96 1.52 -3.89
C GLN A 331 -19.99 0.51 -4.50
N ILE A 332 -18.68 0.77 -4.43
CA ILE A 332 -17.64 -0.16 -4.89
C ILE A 332 -17.77 -1.52 -4.20
N LEU A 333 -17.98 -1.52 -2.87
CA LEU A 333 -18.15 -2.74 -2.09
C LEU A 333 -19.51 -3.40 -2.35
N GLN A 334 -20.58 -2.62 -2.51
CA GLN A 334 -21.91 -3.13 -2.84
C GLN A 334 -21.89 -3.86 -4.19
N ASN A 335 -21.21 -3.31 -5.18
CA ASN A 335 -21.01 -3.90 -6.50
C ASN A 335 -20.08 -5.13 -6.50
N GLY A 336 -19.38 -5.41 -5.39
CA GLY A 336 -18.41 -6.49 -5.32
C GLY A 336 -17.16 -6.24 -6.18
N GLU A 337 -16.80 -4.98 -6.39
CA GLU A 337 -15.64 -4.58 -7.19
C GLU A 337 -14.32 -4.62 -6.40
N ALA A 338 -14.41 -4.61 -5.07
CA ALA A 338 -13.32 -4.81 -4.13
C ALA A 338 -13.85 -5.41 -2.82
N ASP A 339 -12.94 -5.87 -1.95
CA ASP A 339 -13.23 -6.31 -0.58
C ASP A 339 -12.87 -5.25 0.45
N ALA A 340 -11.93 -4.35 0.15
CA ALA A 340 -11.60 -3.22 0.99
C ALA A 340 -11.20 -1.99 0.19
N ILE A 341 -11.28 -0.83 0.86
CA ILE A 341 -11.03 0.48 0.28
C ILE A 341 -9.77 1.08 0.88
N GLY A 342 -8.74 1.22 0.07
CA GLY A 342 -7.52 1.96 0.37
C GLY A 342 -7.73 3.47 0.18
N LEU A 343 -7.51 4.24 1.23
CA LEU A 343 -7.59 5.71 1.22
C LEU A 343 -6.22 6.32 1.49
N ALA A 344 -5.82 7.25 0.63
CA ALA A 344 -4.55 7.97 0.75
C ALA A 344 -4.81 9.46 1.02
N ARG A 345 -4.82 10.29 -0.03
CA ARG A 345 -4.97 11.77 0.06
C ARG A 345 -6.20 12.22 0.86
N ALA A 346 -7.31 11.50 0.79
CA ALA A 346 -8.51 11.80 1.57
C ALA A 346 -8.25 11.77 3.08
N ILE A 347 -7.46 10.80 3.57
CA ILE A 347 -7.09 10.67 4.98
C ILE A 347 -6.06 11.72 5.41
N LEU A 348 -5.14 12.13 4.51
CA LEU A 348 -4.22 13.24 4.81
C LEU A 348 -4.97 14.56 4.99
N TYR A 349 -5.95 14.83 4.13
CA TYR A 349 -6.74 16.05 4.18
C TYR A 349 -7.77 16.03 5.31
N ASP A 350 -8.38 14.88 5.56
CA ASP A 350 -9.36 14.65 6.61
C ASP A 350 -9.04 13.34 7.36
N PRO A 351 -8.31 13.41 8.48
CA PRO A 351 -7.96 12.22 9.26
C PRO A 351 -9.13 11.62 10.04
N ARG A 352 -10.31 12.26 10.00
CA ARG A 352 -11.57 11.76 10.57
C ARG A 352 -12.56 11.35 9.48
N TRP A 353 -12.07 11.14 8.25
CA TRP A 353 -12.86 10.65 7.14
C TRP A 353 -13.73 9.43 7.50
N PRO A 354 -13.26 8.40 8.23
CA PRO A 354 -14.12 7.27 8.62
C PRO A 354 -15.29 7.68 9.53
N TRP A 355 -15.12 8.71 10.36
CA TRP A 355 -16.20 9.23 11.20
C TRP A 355 -17.26 9.93 10.37
N HIS A 356 -16.83 10.76 9.43
CA HIS A 356 -17.73 11.43 8.49
C HIS A 356 -18.44 10.43 7.58
N ALA A 357 -17.74 9.39 7.13
CA ALA A 357 -18.32 8.30 6.35
C ALA A 357 -19.39 7.53 7.14
N ALA A 358 -19.12 7.20 8.41
CA ALA A 358 -20.11 6.56 9.28
C ALA A 358 -21.37 7.43 9.44
N ALA A 359 -21.19 8.72 9.69
CA ALA A 359 -22.31 9.66 9.80
C ALA A 359 -23.14 9.75 8.52
N LYS A 360 -22.47 9.78 7.36
CA LYS A 360 -23.10 9.89 6.03
C LYS A 360 -23.85 8.62 5.64
N LEU A 361 -23.33 7.45 6.02
CA LEU A 361 -23.91 6.14 5.72
C LEU A 361 -24.87 5.63 6.82
N GLY A 362 -25.09 6.41 7.88
CA GLY A 362 -25.99 6.03 8.98
C GLY A 362 -25.46 4.91 9.88
N GLU A 363 -24.13 4.76 9.94
CA GLU A 363 -23.44 3.73 10.71
C GLU A 363 -22.84 4.26 12.02
N LYS A 364 -22.40 3.32 12.86
CA LYS A 364 -21.63 3.60 14.07
C LYS A 364 -20.16 3.31 13.86
N VAL A 365 -19.29 4.12 14.46
CA VAL A 365 -17.84 3.90 14.47
C VAL A 365 -17.29 3.93 15.89
N GLN A 366 -16.38 2.98 16.17
CA GLN A 366 -15.66 2.94 17.43
C GLN A 366 -14.54 3.98 17.44
N ILE A 367 -14.49 4.80 18.49
CA ILE A 367 -13.50 5.87 18.66
C ILE A 367 -12.98 5.91 20.10
N ALA A 368 -11.92 6.69 20.31
CA ALA A 368 -11.37 6.91 21.65
C ALA A 368 -12.42 7.61 22.56
N PRO A 369 -12.62 7.15 23.82
CA PRO A 369 -13.62 7.71 24.73
C PRO A 369 -13.56 9.22 24.92
N GLN A 370 -12.36 9.80 24.83
CA GLN A 370 -12.07 11.22 24.98
C GLN A 370 -12.78 12.09 23.92
N TYR A 371 -13.13 11.52 22.77
CA TYR A 371 -13.74 12.24 21.64
C TYR A 371 -15.24 12.01 21.48
N LEU A 372 -15.89 11.19 22.33
CA LEU A 372 -17.34 10.92 22.21
C LEU A 372 -18.21 12.19 22.21
N ARG A 373 -17.76 13.27 22.86
CA ARG A 373 -18.49 14.55 22.95
C ARG A 373 -18.36 15.43 21.71
N CYS A 374 -17.54 15.06 20.71
CA CYS A 374 -17.43 15.83 19.46
C CYS A 374 -18.53 15.48 18.44
N GLN A 375 -19.44 14.56 18.77
CA GLN A 375 -20.55 14.18 17.89
C GLN A 375 -21.38 15.41 17.49
N PRO A 376 -21.58 15.68 16.19
CA PRO A 376 -22.42 16.79 15.76
C PRO A 376 -23.87 16.61 16.21
N HIS A 377 -24.54 17.70 16.63
CA HIS A 377 -25.92 17.67 17.13
C HIS A 377 -26.94 17.02 16.19
N GLY A 378 -26.71 17.09 14.88
CA GLY A 378 -27.59 16.52 13.85
C GLY A 378 -27.43 15.01 13.64
N VAL A 379 -26.41 14.39 14.21
CA VAL A 379 -26.15 12.95 14.10
C VAL A 379 -26.42 12.30 15.45
N LYS A 380 -27.20 11.22 15.48
CA LYS A 380 -27.50 10.46 16.70
C LYS A 380 -26.72 9.15 16.69
N ASP A 381 -26.26 8.74 17.87
CA ASP A 381 -25.59 7.45 18.11
C ASP A 381 -24.42 7.09 17.17
N LEU A 382 -23.67 8.09 16.68
CA LEU A 382 -22.56 7.89 15.74
C LEU A 382 -21.40 7.12 16.36
N PHE A 383 -21.08 7.44 17.61
CA PHE A 383 -19.87 6.96 18.25
C PHE A 383 -20.15 5.92 19.33
N SER A 384 -19.30 4.90 19.37
CA SER A 384 -19.12 4.02 20.52
C SER A 384 -17.65 4.06 20.96
N ALA A 385 -17.40 3.80 22.24
CA ALA A 385 -16.03 3.59 22.71
C ALA A 385 -15.54 2.19 22.29
N PHE A 386 -14.27 2.09 21.94
CA PHE A 386 -13.56 0.80 21.95
C PHE A 386 -12.97 0.49 23.33
#